data_AF-A0AAX2TM37-F1
#
_entry.id   AF-A0AAX2TM37-F1
#
_cell.length_a   1.000
_cell.length_b   1.000
_cell.length_c   1.000
_cell.angle_alpha   90.00
_cell.angle_beta   90.00
_cell.angle_gamma   90.00
#
_symmetry.space_group_name_H-M   'P 1'
#
loop_
_entity.id
_entity.type
_entity.pdbx_description
1 polymer ?
#
loop_
_entity_poly.entity_id
_entity_poly.type
_entity_poly.pdbx_seq_one_letter_code
_entity_poly.pdbx_strand_id
1 'polypeptide(L)'
;MSTLSRDDAVTRESELASVGSVCGRVLIIVENLPVPFDGRVWSEASTLARHGYEVSVICPKGPGATASFEMLEGIAVYRHWMPEEGRGVLGYAVEYSVALFWEFVLSVRILATRGFDVIHACNPPDLIFLVGAFHKFLFGKSFVFDQHDVNPELYEAKFGRRGFLWRVMVLLERVTFALADVSI
;
A
#
# COMPACT_ATOMS: atom_id res chain seq x y z
N MET A 1 -1.53 -47.46 22.19
CA MET A 1 -0.33 -46.92 21.52
C MET A 1 -0.52 -47.15 20.04
N SER A 2 -1.28 -46.24 19.40
CA SER A 2 -1.75 -46.38 18.02
C SER A 2 -0.63 -45.96 17.08
N THR A 3 -0.15 -46.89 16.26
CA THR A 3 0.82 -46.65 15.19
C THR A 3 0.22 -45.69 14.17
N LEU A 4 0.73 -44.45 14.11
CA LEU A 4 0.50 -43.56 12.97
C LEU A 4 0.99 -44.27 11.72
N SER A 5 0.10 -44.44 10.74
CA SER A 5 0.42 -45.09 9.47
C SER A 5 1.43 -44.22 8.71
N ARG A 6 2.40 -44.85 8.05
CA ARG A 6 3.38 -44.17 7.17
C ARG A 6 2.68 -43.35 6.09
N ASP A 7 1.47 -43.75 5.69
CA ASP A 7 0.69 -43.08 4.66
C ASP A 7 0.16 -41.71 5.13
N ASP A 8 -0.18 -41.56 6.41
CA ASP A 8 -0.64 -40.27 6.98
C ASP A 8 0.51 -39.27 7.10
N ALA A 9 1.74 -39.76 7.30
CA ALA A 9 2.95 -38.93 7.33
C ALA A 9 3.36 -38.46 5.93
N VAL A 10 3.27 -39.33 4.92
CA VAL A 10 3.57 -38.99 3.51
C VAL A 10 2.52 -38.03 2.95
N THR A 11 1.26 -38.18 3.34
CA THR A 11 0.19 -37.25 2.92
C THR A 11 0.42 -35.85 3.52
N ARG A 12 0.82 -35.77 4.80
CA ARG A 12 1.18 -34.49 5.45
C ARG A 12 2.47 -33.87 4.90
N GLU A 13 3.48 -34.67 4.58
CA GLU A 13 4.70 -34.18 3.92
C GLU A 13 4.41 -33.65 2.51
N SER A 14 3.43 -34.22 1.79
CA SER A 14 3.01 -33.73 0.48
C SER A 14 2.18 -32.43 0.53
N GLU A 15 1.38 -32.20 1.58
CA GLU A 15 0.69 -30.93 1.83
C GLU A 15 1.65 -29.82 2.29
N LEU A 16 2.70 -30.15 3.04
CA LEU A 16 3.74 -29.19 3.45
C LEU A 16 4.77 -28.89 2.34
N ALA A 17 4.89 -29.76 1.32
CA ALA A 17 5.85 -29.60 0.23
C ALA A 17 5.35 -28.77 -0.96
N SER A 18 4.06 -28.40 -1.02
CA SER A 18 3.62 -27.33 -1.91
C SER A 18 3.77 -25.99 -1.18
N VAL A 19 5.02 -25.59 -0.92
CA VAL A 19 5.32 -24.15 -0.81
C VAL A 19 5.09 -23.60 -2.20
N GLY A 20 3.83 -23.28 -2.48
CA GLY A 20 3.32 -22.94 -3.79
C GLY A 20 4.16 -21.83 -4.39
N SER A 21 4.44 -21.96 -5.69
CA SER A 21 4.84 -20.82 -6.51
C SER A 21 3.95 -19.63 -6.13
N VAL A 22 4.55 -18.56 -5.61
CA VAL A 22 3.84 -17.33 -5.25
C VAL A 22 2.98 -16.91 -6.45
N CYS A 23 1.67 -16.70 -6.26
CA CYS A 23 0.76 -16.33 -7.35
C CYS A 23 1.07 -14.94 -7.93
N GLY A 24 1.79 -14.12 -7.17
CA GLY A 24 2.32 -12.81 -7.54
C GLY A 24 2.76 -12.05 -6.30
N ARG A 25 3.51 -10.96 -6.48
CA ARG A 25 3.94 -10.09 -5.39
C ARG A 25 3.25 -8.74 -5.47
N VAL A 26 2.65 -8.29 -4.37
CA VAL A 26 1.90 -7.04 -4.31
C VAL A 26 2.52 -6.10 -3.28
N LEU A 27 2.79 -4.87 -3.71
CA LEU A 27 3.11 -3.76 -2.82
C LEU A 27 1.86 -2.90 -2.64
N ILE A 28 1.36 -2.80 -1.42
CA ILE A 28 0.28 -1.87 -1.05
C ILE A 28 0.91 -0.64 -0.39
N ILE A 29 0.43 0.55 -0.73
CA ILE A 29 0.85 1.82 -0.12
C ILE A 29 -0.39 2.56 0.38
N VAL A 30 -0.40 2.93 1.65
CA VAL A 30 -1.46 3.72 2.28
C VAL A 30 -0.86 4.79 3.18
N GLU A 31 -1.32 6.03 3.06
CA GLU A 31 -0.77 7.16 3.85
C GLU A 31 -1.62 7.48 5.10
N ASN A 32 -2.91 7.08 5.13
CA ASN A 32 -3.87 7.61 6.10
C ASN A 32 -3.65 7.06 7.53
N LEU A 33 -3.54 5.74 7.65
CA LEU A 33 -3.50 5.06 8.94
C LEU A 33 -2.45 3.95 8.96
N PRO A 34 -1.85 3.68 10.14
CA PRO A 34 -0.99 2.52 10.29
C PRO A 34 -1.79 1.23 10.13
N VAL A 35 -1.27 0.30 9.34
CA VAL A 35 -1.78 -1.08 9.30
C VAL A 35 -1.29 -1.84 10.55
N PRO A 36 -2.14 -2.65 11.23
CA PRO A 36 -3.45 -3.16 10.80
C PRO A 36 -4.67 -2.33 11.22
N PHE A 37 -4.49 -1.11 11.69
CA PHE A 37 -5.61 -0.26 12.15
C PHE A 37 -6.42 0.34 10.99
N ASP A 38 -5.83 0.45 9.80
CA ASP A 38 -6.60 0.62 8.57
C ASP A 38 -7.31 -0.70 8.21
N GLY A 39 -8.58 -0.81 8.61
CA GLY A 39 -9.35 -2.04 8.45
C GLY A 39 -9.62 -2.44 7.00
N ARG A 40 -9.71 -1.47 6.08
CA ARG A 40 -9.93 -1.73 4.64
C ARG A 40 -8.65 -2.31 4.04
N VAL A 41 -7.54 -1.59 4.18
CA VAL A 41 -6.24 -2.01 3.65
C VAL A 41 -5.78 -3.33 4.29
N TRP A 42 -6.02 -3.50 5.59
CA TRP A 42 -5.69 -4.76 6.25
C TRP A 42 -6.51 -5.93 5.70
N SER A 43 -7.81 -5.74 5.47
CA SER A 43 -8.66 -6.79 4.89
C SER A 43 -8.21 -7.18 3.48
N GLU A 44 -7.82 -6.21 2.66
CA GLU A 44 -7.26 -6.42 1.32
C GLU A 44 -5.94 -7.20 1.39
N ALA A 45 -4.99 -6.73 2.21
CA ALA A 45 -3.67 -7.35 2.39
C ALA A 45 -3.78 -8.80 2.92
N SER A 46 -4.60 -9.03 3.95
CA SER A 46 -4.85 -10.36 4.51
C SER A 46 -5.54 -11.29 3.51
N THR A 47 -6.45 -10.77 2.69
CA THR A 47 -7.12 -11.59 1.66
C THR A 47 -6.13 -12.03 0.60
N LEU A 48 -5.29 -11.13 0.10
CA LEU A 48 -4.22 -11.45 -0.87
C LEU A 48 -3.25 -12.49 -0.29
N ALA A 49 -2.77 -12.27 0.94
CA ALA A 49 -1.85 -13.19 1.60
C ALA A 49 -2.45 -14.60 1.77
N ARG A 50 -3.72 -14.70 2.18
CA ARG A 50 -4.44 -15.98 2.31
C ARG A 50 -4.63 -16.71 0.98
N HIS A 51 -4.61 -15.99 -0.15
CA HIS A 51 -4.68 -16.57 -1.49
C HIS A 51 -3.30 -16.79 -2.13
N GLY A 52 -2.22 -16.77 -1.34
CA GLY A 52 -0.88 -17.16 -1.78
C GLY A 52 -0.09 -16.07 -2.50
N TYR A 53 -0.48 -14.81 -2.37
CA TYR A 53 0.34 -13.67 -2.78
C TYR A 53 1.35 -13.32 -1.67
N GLU A 54 2.56 -12.92 -2.06
CA GLU A 54 3.47 -12.26 -1.12
C GLU A 54 3.12 -10.77 -1.10
N VAL A 55 2.80 -10.26 0.09
CA VAL A 55 2.29 -8.90 0.27
C VAL A 55 3.27 -8.11 1.12
N SER A 56 3.62 -6.93 0.62
CA SER A 56 4.29 -5.89 1.39
C SER A 56 3.39 -4.68 1.51
N VAL A 57 3.38 -4.02 2.66
CA VAL A 57 2.59 -2.80 2.91
C VAL A 57 3.52 -1.69 3.37
N ILE A 58 3.39 -0.51 2.78
CA ILE A 58 3.97 0.73 3.30
C ILE A 58 2.85 1.56 3.94
N CYS A 59 3.05 1.98 5.18
CA CYS A 59 2.11 2.87 5.89
C CYS A 59 2.83 3.83 6.84
N PRO A 60 2.18 4.89 7.35
CA PRO A 60 2.77 5.71 8.40
C PRO A 60 2.91 4.94 9.71
N LYS A 61 3.81 5.41 10.58
CA LYS A 61 3.77 5.07 12.00
C LYS A 61 2.62 5.79 12.68
N GLY A 62 2.06 5.17 13.71
CA GLY A 62 1.03 5.80 14.53
C GLY A 62 0.88 5.15 15.90
N PRO A 63 -0.09 5.60 16.70
CA PRO A 63 -0.39 5.01 18.00
C PRO A 63 -0.60 3.49 17.89
N GLY A 64 0.11 2.72 18.70
CA GLY A 64 0.06 1.25 18.66
C GLY A 64 0.86 0.58 17.51
N ALA A 65 1.47 1.35 16.61
CA ALA A 65 2.24 0.86 15.46
C ALA A 65 3.49 1.72 15.20
N THR A 66 4.49 1.62 16.07
CA THR A 66 5.70 2.46 16.05
C THR A 66 6.92 1.77 15.44
N ALA A 67 6.90 0.43 15.33
CA ALA A 67 7.97 -0.33 14.70
C ALA A 67 8.04 -0.03 13.20
N SER A 68 9.26 0.27 12.70
CA SER A 68 9.48 0.59 11.29
C SER A 68 9.30 -0.62 10.37
N PHE A 69 9.34 -1.83 10.90
CA PHE A 69 9.13 -3.06 10.15
C PHE A 69 8.58 -4.17 11.05
N GLU A 70 7.57 -4.88 10.59
CA GLU A 70 7.01 -6.08 11.24
C GLU A 70 6.52 -7.09 10.19
N MET A 71 6.58 -8.38 10.53
CA MET A 71 5.87 -9.43 9.80
C MET A 71 4.57 -9.72 10.55
N LEU A 72 3.43 -9.39 9.96
CA LEU A 72 2.11 -9.61 10.56
C LEU A 72 1.31 -10.56 9.68
N GLU A 73 0.89 -11.71 10.20
CA GLU A 73 0.12 -12.73 9.43
C GLU A 73 0.75 -13.09 8.07
N GLY A 74 2.09 -13.11 7.99
CA GLY A 74 2.82 -13.37 6.74
C GLY A 74 2.99 -12.17 5.80
N ILE A 75 2.45 -11.00 6.17
CA ILE A 75 2.55 -9.74 5.43
C ILE A 75 3.72 -8.92 5.95
N ALA A 76 4.54 -8.40 5.04
CA ALA A 76 5.68 -7.55 5.37
C ALA A 76 5.26 -6.08 5.50
N VAL A 77 5.14 -5.57 6.72
CA VAL A 77 4.68 -4.20 6.98
C VAL A 77 5.88 -3.29 7.24
N TYR A 78 6.03 -2.26 6.43
CA TYR A 78 7.07 -1.22 6.52
C TYR A 78 6.40 0.10 6.93
N ARG A 79 6.91 0.73 8.00
CA ARG A 79 6.36 1.98 8.51
C ARG A 79 7.34 3.13 8.49
N HIS A 80 6.90 4.27 7.97
CA HIS A 80 7.71 5.48 7.94
C HIS A 80 7.25 6.50 8.98
N TRP A 81 8.19 7.36 9.38
CA TRP A 81 7.86 8.48 10.25
C TRP A 81 7.14 9.58 9.44
N MET A 82 6.23 10.27 10.11
CA MET A 82 5.52 11.43 9.59
C MET A 82 5.72 12.62 10.55
N PRO A 83 5.82 13.86 10.03
CA PRO A 83 5.83 15.03 10.88
C PRO A 83 4.50 15.16 11.63
N GLU A 84 4.51 15.87 12.75
CA GLU A 84 3.27 16.22 13.47
C GLU A 84 2.37 17.08 12.58
N GLU A 85 1.04 16.92 12.74
CA GLU A 85 0.02 17.62 11.97
C GLU A 85 0.28 19.15 11.93
N GLY A 86 0.73 19.61 10.77
CA GLY A 86 0.97 20.98 10.45
C GLY A 86 -0.34 21.74 10.23
N ARG A 87 -0.35 23.02 10.59
CA ARG A 87 -1.52 23.89 10.36
C ARG A 87 -1.41 24.60 9.02
N GLY A 88 -2.47 24.48 8.23
CA GLY A 88 -2.63 25.22 6.97
C GLY A 88 -1.88 24.60 5.79
N VAL A 89 -1.88 25.30 4.65
CA VAL A 89 -1.44 24.76 3.34
C VAL A 89 0.02 24.30 3.34
N LEU A 90 0.91 25.03 4.00
CA LEU A 90 2.33 24.68 4.05
C LEU A 90 2.58 23.43 4.90
N GLY A 91 1.81 23.24 5.98
CA GLY A 91 1.86 22.02 6.80
C GLY A 91 1.53 20.79 5.97
N TYR A 92 0.38 20.82 5.29
CA TYR A 92 -0.04 19.76 4.37
C TYR A 92 0.99 19.49 3.27
N ALA A 93 1.56 20.54 2.66
CA ALA A 93 2.58 20.35 1.63
C ALA A 93 3.84 19.63 2.15
N VAL A 94 4.25 19.91 3.39
CA VAL A 94 5.39 19.25 4.04
C VAL A 94 5.05 17.80 4.39
N GLU A 95 3.89 17.55 4.98
CA GLU A 95 3.41 16.19 5.29
C GLU A 95 3.43 15.29 4.07
N TYR A 96 2.76 15.73 2.99
CA TYR A 96 2.69 14.96 1.75
C TYR A 96 4.05 14.77 1.08
N SER A 97 4.94 15.77 1.15
CA SER A 97 6.29 15.63 0.62
C SER A 97 7.12 14.61 1.40
N VAL A 98 6.97 14.57 2.73
CA VAL A 98 7.68 13.61 3.60
C VAL A 98 7.13 12.20 3.42
N ALA A 99 5.80 12.04 3.36
CA ALA A 99 5.16 10.76 3.06
C ALA A 99 5.67 10.21 1.73
N LEU A 100 5.51 10.98 0.65
CA LEU A 100 5.91 10.57 -0.70
C LEU A 100 7.39 10.22 -0.78
N PHE A 101 8.26 10.98 -0.10
CA PHE A 101 9.68 10.68 -0.02
C PHE A 101 9.94 9.30 0.60
N TRP A 102 9.32 9.02 1.74
CA TRP A 102 9.53 7.74 2.43
C TRP A 102 8.88 6.56 1.70
N GLU A 103 7.69 6.74 1.16
CA GLU A 103 7.03 5.74 0.31
C GLU A 103 7.90 5.38 -0.89
N PHE A 104 8.49 6.39 -1.54
CA PHE A 104 9.42 6.17 -2.63
C PHE A 104 10.65 5.38 -2.16
N VAL A 105 11.33 5.81 -1.09
CA VAL A 105 12.52 5.13 -0.56
C VAL A 105 12.22 3.69 -0.17
N LEU A 106 11.11 3.46 0.53
CA LEU A 106 10.70 2.13 0.98
C LEU A 106 10.28 1.26 -0.20
N SER A 107 9.58 1.80 -1.20
CA SER A 107 9.20 1.03 -2.40
C SER A 107 10.44 0.56 -3.17
N VAL A 108 11.48 1.39 -3.30
CA VAL A 108 12.75 1.00 -3.91
C VAL A 108 13.46 -0.07 -3.06
N ARG A 109 13.45 0.07 -1.73
CA ARG A 109 14.01 -0.94 -0.83
C ARG A 109 13.28 -2.27 -0.96
N ILE A 110 11.96 -2.27 -1.02
CA ILE A 110 11.15 -3.48 -1.19
C ILE A 110 11.40 -4.09 -2.56
N LEU A 111 11.49 -3.29 -3.62
CA LEU A 111 11.84 -3.75 -4.96
C LEU A 111 13.16 -4.54 -4.95
N ALA A 112 14.17 -4.04 -4.23
CA ALA A 112 15.49 -4.68 -4.15
C ALA A 112 15.55 -5.92 -3.22
N THR A 113 14.65 -6.03 -2.24
CA THR A 113 14.75 -7.06 -1.18
C THR A 113 13.70 -8.17 -1.30
N ARG A 114 12.49 -7.84 -1.74
CA ARG A 114 11.35 -8.78 -1.91
C ARG A 114 10.83 -8.81 -3.33
N GLY A 115 10.91 -7.67 -4.02
CA GLY A 115 10.27 -7.45 -5.30
C GLY A 115 8.76 -7.29 -5.18
N PHE A 116 8.15 -6.80 -6.25
CA PHE A 116 6.70 -6.82 -6.45
C PHE A 116 6.41 -6.71 -7.94
N ASP A 117 5.22 -7.17 -8.34
CA ASP A 117 4.73 -7.14 -9.72
C ASP A 117 3.65 -6.06 -9.87
N VAL A 118 2.91 -5.80 -8.80
CA VAL A 118 1.81 -4.83 -8.74
C VAL A 118 2.03 -3.84 -7.60
N ILE A 119 1.75 -2.57 -7.85
CA ILE A 119 1.58 -1.54 -6.83
C ILE A 119 0.09 -1.22 -6.70
N HIS A 120 -0.44 -1.37 -5.50
CA HIS A 120 -1.81 -1.02 -5.14
C HIS A 120 -1.76 0.22 -4.25
N ALA A 121 -2.16 1.36 -4.80
CA ALA A 121 -2.13 2.64 -4.12
C ALA A 121 -3.50 2.95 -3.52
N CYS A 122 -3.55 3.02 -2.19
CA CYS A 122 -4.74 3.39 -1.42
C CYS A 122 -4.61 4.87 -1.04
N ASN A 123 -5.46 5.72 -1.60
CA ASN A 123 -5.44 7.16 -1.29
C ASN A 123 -5.94 7.42 0.16
N PRO A 124 -5.72 8.62 0.77
CA PRO A 124 -5.29 9.93 0.23
C PRO A 124 -3.82 10.33 0.51
N PRO A 125 -3.27 11.37 -0.17
CA PRO A 125 -3.79 12.06 -1.36
C PRO A 125 -3.36 11.31 -2.63
N ASP A 126 -3.90 11.75 -3.76
CA ASP A 126 -3.60 11.18 -5.08
C ASP A 126 -2.20 11.61 -5.58
N LEU A 127 -1.16 11.32 -4.79
CA LEU A 127 0.26 11.54 -5.08
C LEU A 127 1.04 10.23 -5.19
N ILE A 128 0.51 9.13 -4.63
CA ILE A 128 1.14 7.79 -4.71
C ILE A 128 1.33 7.37 -6.18
N PHE A 129 0.54 7.91 -7.12
CA PHE A 129 0.76 7.69 -8.56
C PHE A 129 2.17 8.10 -9.01
N LEU A 130 2.87 9.01 -8.33
CA LEU A 130 4.26 9.36 -8.66
C LEU A 130 5.21 8.18 -8.38
N VAL A 131 5.00 7.47 -7.27
CA VAL A 131 5.70 6.22 -6.95
C VAL A 131 5.29 5.12 -7.93
N GLY A 132 3.98 5.01 -8.19
CA GLY A 132 3.43 4.07 -9.17
C GLY A 132 4.01 4.27 -10.58
N ALA A 133 4.03 5.51 -11.07
CA ALA A 133 4.57 5.91 -12.36
C ALA A 133 6.04 5.53 -12.50
N PHE A 134 6.85 5.83 -11.49
CA PHE A 134 8.27 5.48 -11.48
C PHE A 134 8.47 3.98 -11.70
N HIS A 135 7.78 3.15 -10.93
CA HIS A 135 7.93 1.71 -11.03
C HIS A 135 7.31 1.12 -12.30
N LYS A 136 6.17 1.66 -12.73
CA LYS A 136 5.49 1.28 -13.97
C LYS A 136 6.37 1.52 -15.19
N PHE A 137 6.89 2.73 -15.34
CA PHE A 137 7.63 3.09 -16.56
C PHE A 137 9.07 2.58 -16.57
N LEU A 138 9.72 2.41 -15.42
CA LEU A 138 11.11 1.91 -15.36
C LEU A 138 11.22 0.40 -15.23
N PHE A 139 10.27 -0.26 -14.56
CA PHE A 139 10.35 -1.68 -14.24
C PHE A 139 9.13 -2.48 -14.73
N GLY A 140 8.22 -1.86 -15.47
CA GLY A 140 7.06 -2.54 -16.06
C GLY A 140 6.02 -3.02 -15.04
N LYS A 141 5.96 -2.39 -13.85
CA LYS A 141 5.02 -2.78 -12.79
C LYS A 141 3.59 -2.33 -13.12
N SER A 142 2.61 -3.15 -12.79
CA SER A 142 1.20 -2.74 -12.91
C SER A 142 0.84 -1.79 -11.78
N PHE A 143 0.05 -0.77 -12.09
CA PHE A 143 -0.42 0.22 -11.12
C PHE A 143 -1.94 0.12 -10.95
N VAL A 144 -2.36 -0.25 -9.74
CA VAL A 144 -3.75 -0.28 -9.31
C VAL A 144 -4.00 0.94 -8.44
N PHE A 145 -4.99 1.75 -8.82
CA PHE A 145 -5.44 2.88 -8.02
C PHE A 145 -6.72 2.49 -7.28
N ASP A 146 -6.71 2.60 -5.97
CA ASP A 146 -7.86 2.26 -5.13
C ASP A 146 -8.37 3.52 -4.45
N GLN A 147 -9.51 4.02 -4.93
CA GLN A 147 -10.07 5.28 -4.47
C GLN A 147 -10.92 5.06 -3.21
N HIS A 148 -10.43 5.59 -2.10
CA HIS A 148 -11.08 5.62 -0.79
C HIS A 148 -11.77 6.97 -0.57
N ASP A 149 -11.16 8.06 -1.04
CA ASP A 149 -11.66 9.43 -0.88
C ASP A 149 -11.85 10.18 -2.20
N VAL A 150 -12.89 11.02 -2.24
CA VAL A 150 -13.17 12.00 -3.31
C VAL A 150 -12.56 13.35 -2.92
N ASN A 151 -11.22 13.44 -3.02
CA ASN A 151 -10.43 14.55 -2.48
C ASN A 151 -10.88 15.95 -2.96
N PRO A 152 -11.15 16.19 -4.26
CA PRO A 152 -11.61 17.49 -4.74
C PRO A 152 -12.97 17.90 -4.13
N GLU A 153 -13.90 16.96 -4.02
CA GLU A 153 -15.24 17.15 -3.45
C GLU A 153 -15.17 17.39 -1.94
N LEU A 154 -14.32 16.64 -1.22
CA LEU A 154 -14.07 16.86 0.20
C LEU A 154 -13.46 18.24 0.45
N TYR A 155 -12.54 18.69 -0.40
CA TYR A 155 -12.01 20.05 -0.34
C TYR A 155 -13.10 21.10 -0.54
N GLU A 156 -13.95 20.92 -1.55
CA GLU A 156 -15.06 21.83 -1.82
C GLU A 156 -16.05 21.88 -0.64
N ALA A 157 -16.41 20.72 -0.07
CA ALA A 157 -17.30 20.65 1.08
C ALA A 157 -16.70 21.32 2.32
N LYS A 158 -15.39 21.14 2.56
CA LYS A 158 -14.69 21.71 3.73
C LYS A 158 -14.46 23.21 3.63
N PHE A 159 -14.15 23.72 2.44
CA PHE A 159 -13.75 25.13 2.25
C PHE A 159 -14.76 25.98 1.47
N GLY A 160 -15.83 25.39 0.94
CA GLY A 160 -16.90 26.07 0.21
C GLY A 160 -16.44 26.77 -1.07
N ARG A 161 -15.34 26.31 -1.71
CA ARG A 161 -14.74 27.01 -2.86
C ARG A 161 -14.02 26.08 -3.83
N ARG A 162 -14.11 26.41 -5.12
CA ARG A 162 -13.36 25.78 -6.23
C ARG A 162 -12.23 26.70 -6.73
N GLY A 163 -11.18 26.83 -5.92
CA GLY A 163 -10.02 27.69 -6.20
C GLY A 163 -8.90 27.00 -6.99
N PHE A 164 -7.71 27.61 -7.00
CA PHE A 164 -6.51 27.03 -7.61
C PHE A 164 -6.16 25.65 -7.04
N LEU A 165 -6.15 25.50 -5.70
CA LEU A 165 -5.83 24.23 -5.04
C LEU A 165 -6.83 23.11 -5.41
N TRP A 166 -8.11 23.44 -5.52
CA TRP A 166 -9.13 22.50 -6.00
C TRP A 166 -8.82 22.01 -7.42
N ARG A 167 -8.42 22.91 -8.33
CA ARG A 167 -8.04 22.52 -9.70
C ARG A 167 -6.79 21.65 -9.74
N VAL A 168 -5.84 21.89 -8.83
CA VAL A 168 -4.67 21.03 -8.67
C VAL A 168 -5.10 19.63 -8.23
N MET A 169 -5.98 19.51 -7.23
CA MET A 169 -6.51 18.21 -6.80
C MET A 169 -7.21 17.46 -7.93
N VAL A 170 -8.09 18.14 -8.69
CA VAL A 170 -8.75 17.55 -9.87
C VAL A 170 -7.73 17.09 -10.92
N LEU A 171 -6.66 17.85 -11.15
CA LEU A 171 -5.61 17.45 -12.08
C LEU A 171 -4.87 16.20 -11.59
N LEU A 172 -4.47 16.17 -10.32
CA LEU A 172 -3.75 15.03 -9.72
C LEU A 172 -4.60 13.75 -9.75
N GLU A 173 -5.88 13.86 -9.41
CA GLU A 173 -6.83 12.75 -9.49
C GLU A 173 -6.94 12.24 -10.94
N ARG A 174 -7.15 13.15 -11.92
CA ARG A 174 -7.22 12.78 -13.34
C ARG A 174 -5.96 12.09 -13.84
N VAL A 175 -4.78 12.59 -13.45
CA VAL A 175 -3.50 11.98 -13.83
C VAL A 175 -3.38 10.59 -13.20
N THR A 176 -3.79 10.43 -11.94
CA THR A 176 -3.78 9.14 -11.25
C THR A 176 -4.65 8.12 -11.98
N PHE A 177 -5.89 8.48 -12.31
CA PHE A 177 -6.79 7.63 -13.11
C PHE A 177 -6.23 7.30 -14.49
N ALA A 178 -5.67 8.29 -15.19
CA ALA A 178 -5.11 8.07 -16.53
C ALA A 178 -3.88 7.15 -16.51
N LEU A 179 -3.16 7.08 -15.39
CA LEU A 179 -1.97 6.24 -15.23
C LEU A 179 -2.29 4.83 -14.76
N ALA A 180 -3.38 4.65 -14.01
CA ALA A 180 -3.86 3.38 -13.50
C ALA A 180 -4.14 2.37 -14.63
N ASP A 181 -3.64 1.15 -14.47
CA ASP A 181 -4.05 0.01 -15.31
C ASP A 181 -5.45 -0.45 -14.92
N VAL A 182 -5.77 -0.36 -13.62
CA VAL A 182 -7.07 -0.66 -13.03
C VAL A 182 -7.34 0.34 -11.92
N SER A 183 -8.58 0.82 -11.85
CA SER A 183 -9.08 1.61 -10.72
C SER A 183 -10.23 0.90 -10.02
N ILE A 184 -10.23 0.86 -8.70
CA ILE A 184 -11.28 0.24 -7.86
C ILE A 184 -11.84 1.22 -6.83
#